data_AF-A0A3D4HBV0-F1
#
_entry.id   AF-A0A3D4HBV0-F1
#
_cell.length_a   1.000
_cell.length_b   1.000
_cell.length_c   1.000
_cell.angle_alpha   90.00
_cell.angle_beta   90.00
_cell.angle_gamma   90.00
#
_symmetry.space_group_name_H-M   'P 1'
#
loop_
_entity.id
_entity.type
_entity.pdbx_description
1 polymer ?
#
loop_
_entity_poly.entity_id
_entity_poly.type
_entity_poly.pdbx_seq_one_letter_code
_entity_poly.pdbx_strand_id
1 'polypeptide(L)'
;MKQKLPWIISVSILLLYFASNYMKQTPRTEIDYEAFGNTPVHLNGRIQPLDSVARNALLGMRYKRTFRDENGKKTPAIVWLTELMMRPDLAHERPIFRIQDEDVRSLLKLPNKPSKRSK
;
A
#
# COMPACT_ATOMS: atom_id res chain seq x y z
N MET A 1 59.69 2.76 -9.83
CA MET A 1 58.55 2.28 -9.00
C MET A 1 57.29 3.17 -9.09
N LYS A 2 57.06 3.95 -10.16
CA LYS A 2 55.89 4.87 -10.29
C LYS A 2 54.76 4.36 -11.21
N GLN A 3 54.97 3.22 -11.91
CA GLN A 3 54.00 2.69 -12.88
C GLN A 3 52.85 1.88 -12.26
N LYS A 4 53.01 1.36 -11.03
CA LYS A 4 51.96 0.57 -10.34
C LYS A 4 50.99 1.45 -9.54
N LEU A 5 51.35 2.71 -9.28
CA LEU A 5 50.56 3.67 -8.53
C LEU A 5 49.20 4.00 -9.18
N PRO A 6 49.09 4.31 -10.49
CA PRO A 6 47.79 4.57 -11.10
C PRO A 6 46.89 3.32 -11.09
N TRP A 7 47.47 2.13 -11.23
CA TRP A 7 46.69 0.88 -11.23
C TRP A 7 46.07 0.58 -9.86
N ILE A 8 46.81 0.82 -8.78
CA ILE A 8 46.30 0.66 -7.40
C ILE A 8 45.15 1.65 -7.13
N ILE A 9 45.27 2.89 -7.60
CA ILE A 9 44.22 3.92 -7.45
C ILE A 9 42.97 3.51 -8.22
N SER A 10 43.11 3.06 -9.48
CA SER A 10 41.97 2.59 -10.27
C SER A 10 41.26 1.39 -9.65
N VAL A 11 42.01 0.42 -9.13
CA VAL A 11 41.43 -0.75 -8.45
C VAL A 11 40.73 -0.34 -7.16
N SER A 12 41.30 0.58 -6.39
CA SER A 12 40.67 1.09 -5.17
C SER A 12 39.37 1.85 -5.46
N ILE A 13 39.35 2.69 -6.50
CA ILE A 13 38.14 3.38 -6.96
C ILE A 13 37.07 2.40 -7.45
N LEU A 14 37.48 1.36 -8.17
CA LEU A 14 36.57 0.31 -8.63
C LEU A 14 35.97 -0.43 -7.42
N LEU A 15 36.81 -0.84 -6.46
CA LEU A 15 36.36 -1.47 -5.21
C LEU A 15 35.41 -0.57 -4.42
N LEU A 16 35.71 0.72 -4.32
CA LEU A 16 34.86 1.70 -3.62
C LEU A 16 33.51 1.87 -4.33
N TYR A 17 33.52 1.89 -5.68
CA TYR A 17 32.31 1.94 -6.48
C TYR A 17 31.43 0.71 -6.27
N PHE A 18 32.01 -0.49 -6.34
CA PHE A 18 31.29 -1.75 -6.10
C PHE A 18 30.77 -1.85 -4.67
N ALA A 19 31.57 -1.49 -3.67
CA ALA A 19 31.14 -1.48 -2.27
C ALA A 19 29.99 -0.50 -2.02
N SER A 20 30.05 0.71 -2.60
CA SER A 20 28.97 1.69 -2.53
C SER A 20 27.68 1.17 -3.16
N ASN A 21 27.78 0.51 -4.32
CA ASN A 21 26.62 -0.01 -5.03
C ASN A 21 26.00 -1.22 -4.33
N TYR A 22 26.82 -2.08 -3.70
CA TYR A 22 26.35 -3.21 -2.89
C TYR A 22 25.60 -2.73 -1.63
N MET A 23 26.05 -1.66 -1.00
CA MET A 23 25.41 -1.12 0.21
C MET A 23 24.03 -0.49 -0.05
N LYS A 24 23.73 -0.11 -1.30
CA LYS A 24 22.39 0.35 -1.71
C LYS A 24 21.37 -0.78 -1.85
N GLN A 25 21.81 -2.04 -1.85
CA GLN A 25 20.94 -3.20 -2.06
C GLN A 25 20.37 -3.79 -0.77
N THR A 26 20.48 -3.11 0.37
CA THR A 26 19.82 -3.60 1.59
C THR A 26 18.31 -3.70 1.33
N PRO A 27 17.72 -4.90 1.43
CA PRO A 27 16.31 -5.08 1.13
C PRO A 27 15.52 -4.21 2.11
N ARG A 28 14.67 -3.33 1.57
CA ARG A 28 13.73 -2.58 2.41
C ARG A 28 12.80 -3.60 3.05
N THR A 29 12.80 -3.68 4.38
CA THR A 29 11.89 -4.55 5.13
C THR A 29 10.43 -4.08 5.03
N GLU A 30 10.21 -2.81 4.70
CA GLU A 30 8.90 -2.19 4.59
C GLU A 30 8.51 -1.94 3.12
N ILE A 31 7.22 -2.19 2.82
CA ILE A 31 6.67 -2.01 1.49
C ILE A 31 6.54 -0.52 1.20
N ASP A 32 7.11 -0.09 0.07
CA ASP A 32 6.90 1.25 -0.46
C ASP A 32 5.53 1.33 -1.17
N TYR A 33 4.50 1.70 -0.42
CA TYR A 33 3.13 1.79 -0.93
C TYR A 33 2.95 2.84 -2.04
N GLU A 34 3.78 3.89 -2.06
CA GLU A 34 3.72 4.92 -3.09
C GLU A 34 4.26 4.37 -4.41
N ALA A 35 5.44 3.74 -4.38
CA ALA A 35 6.01 3.07 -5.54
C ALA A 35 5.07 1.96 -6.05
N PHE A 36 4.52 1.15 -5.15
CA PHE A 36 3.58 0.08 -5.50
C PHE A 36 2.29 0.63 -6.13
N GLY A 37 1.74 1.72 -5.58
CA GLY A 37 0.54 2.38 -6.10
C GLY A 37 0.73 2.99 -7.50
N ASN A 38 1.94 3.37 -7.86
CA ASN A 38 2.29 3.91 -9.18
C ASN A 38 2.46 2.83 -10.26
N THR A 39 2.36 1.55 -9.90
CA THR A 39 2.43 0.44 -10.87
C THR A 39 1.31 0.58 -11.91
N PRO A 40 1.64 0.64 -13.21
CA PRO A 40 0.63 0.76 -14.26
C PRO A 40 -0.11 -0.56 -14.44
N VAL A 41 -1.45 -0.50 -14.41
CA VAL A 41 -2.33 -1.66 -14.63
C VAL A 41 -3.41 -1.34 -15.65
N HIS A 42 -3.85 -2.36 -16.38
CA HIS A 42 -4.92 -2.23 -17.37
C HIS A 42 -6.27 -2.55 -16.72
N LEU A 43 -7.18 -1.57 -16.69
CA LEU A 43 -8.55 -1.76 -16.20
C LEU A 43 -9.51 -0.92 -17.04
N ASN A 44 -10.65 -1.50 -17.45
CA ASN A 44 -11.68 -0.84 -18.25
C ASN A 44 -11.16 -0.20 -19.56
N GLY A 45 -10.22 -0.87 -20.25
CA GLY A 45 -9.66 -0.38 -21.51
C GLY A 45 -8.65 0.76 -21.37
N ARG A 46 -8.28 1.17 -20.14
CA ARG A 46 -7.32 2.25 -19.87
C ARG A 46 -6.21 1.78 -18.95
N ILE A 47 -4.97 2.13 -19.27
CA ILE A 47 -3.84 1.98 -18.36
C ILE A 47 -3.93 3.07 -17.29
N GLN A 48 -3.94 2.68 -16.02
CA GLN A 48 -3.98 3.60 -14.89
C GLN A 48 -3.11 3.09 -13.73
N PRO A 49 -2.73 3.95 -12.78
CA PRO A 49 -2.01 3.52 -11.59
C PRO A 49 -2.86 2.56 -10.75
N LEU A 50 -2.20 1.59 -10.11
CA LEU A 50 -2.83 0.64 -9.18
C LEU A 50 -3.55 1.34 -8.01
N ASP A 51 -3.03 2.49 -7.54
CA ASP A 51 -3.70 3.30 -6.50
C ASP A 51 -5.08 3.81 -6.96
N SER A 52 -5.27 4.09 -8.25
CA SER A 52 -6.58 4.44 -8.81
C SER A 52 -7.58 3.30 -8.65
N VAL A 53 -7.13 2.06 -8.91
CA VAL A 53 -7.94 0.86 -8.75
C VAL A 53 -8.34 0.69 -7.29
N ALA A 54 -7.37 0.80 -6.36
CA ALA A 54 -7.63 0.71 -4.92
C ALA A 54 -8.66 1.74 -4.45
N ARG A 55 -8.50 3.00 -4.86
CA ARG A 55 -9.41 4.09 -4.50
C ARG A 55 -10.81 3.88 -5.04
N ASN A 56 -10.94 3.42 -6.28
CA ASN A 56 -12.25 3.13 -6.90
C ASN A 56 -12.95 1.96 -6.21
N ALA A 57 -12.21 0.90 -5.85
CA ALA A 57 -12.75 -0.22 -5.09
C ALA A 57 -13.29 0.21 -3.71
N LEU A 58 -12.51 0.97 -2.94
CA LEU A 58 -12.98 1.51 -1.65
C LEU A 58 -14.12 2.51 -1.80
N LEU A 59 -14.15 3.28 -2.89
CA LEU A 59 -15.27 4.18 -3.17
C LEU A 59 -16.56 3.39 -3.39
N GLY A 60 -16.52 2.27 -4.13
CA GLY A 60 -17.67 1.40 -4.34
C GLY A 60 -18.16 0.73 -3.04
N MET A 61 -17.25 0.23 -2.20
CA MET A 61 -17.63 -0.51 -0.98
C MET A 61 -18.00 0.39 0.20
N ARG A 62 -17.34 1.55 0.34
CA ARG A 62 -17.40 2.39 1.55
C ARG A 62 -17.80 3.83 1.28
N TYR A 63 -17.91 4.26 0.03
CA TYR A 63 -18.13 5.66 -0.36
C TYR A 63 -17.01 6.60 0.09
N LYS A 64 -15.83 6.06 0.43
CA LYS A 64 -14.63 6.83 0.81
C LYS A 64 -13.40 6.20 0.19
N ARG A 65 -12.43 7.03 -0.20
CA ARG A 65 -11.14 6.61 -0.78
C ARG A 65 -10.09 6.23 0.28
N THR A 66 -10.48 6.21 1.55
CA THR A 66 -9.61 5.89 2.68
C THR A 66 -10.38 5.04 3.68
N PHE A 67 -9.64 4.18 4.38
CA PHE A 67 -10.16 3.39 5.49
C PHE A 67 -9.56 3.88 6.81
N ARG A 68 -10.10 3.38 7.92
CA ARG A 68 -9.52 3.62 9.24
C ARG A 68 -8.85 2.32 9.68
N ASP A 69 -7.59 2.41 10.03
CA ASP A 69 -6.83 1.34 10.65
C ASP A 69 -7.33 1.06 12.08
N GLU A 70 -6.83 -0.01 12.70
CA GLU A 70 -7.12 -0.39 14.10
C GLU A 70 -6.85 0.76 15.08
N ASN A 71 -5.81 1.55 14.81
CA ASN A 71 -5.45 2.74 15.58
C ASN A 71 -6.35 3.96 15.30
N GLY A 72 -7.41 3.81 14.49
CA GLY A 72 -8.31 4.90 14.08
C GLY A 72 -7.69 5.89 13.08
N LYS A 73 -6.43 5.70 12.68
CA LYS A 73 -5.72 6.54 11.71
C LYS A 73 -6.33 6.38 10.32
N LYS A 74 -6.45 7.48 9.57
CA LYS A 74 -6.86 7.45 8.16
C LYS A 74 -5.71 6.88 7.33
N THR A 75 -5.98 5.77 6.65
CA THR A 75 -4.99 5.05 5.86
C THR A 75 -5.43 5.06 4.38
N PRO A 76 -4.48 5.24 3.43
CA PRO A 76 -4.79 5.28 2.00
C PRO A 76 -5.25 3.93 1.46
N ALA A 77 -6.03 3.96 0.37
CA ALA A 77 -6.62 2.75 -0.23
C ALA A 77 -5.59 1.72 -0.69
N ILE A 78 -4.43 2.17 -1.19
CA ILE A 78 -3.38 1.29 -1.68
C ILE A 78 -2.89 0.34 -0.59
N VAL A 79 -2.80 0.79 0.67
CA VAL A 79 -2.37 -0.06 1.80
C VAL A 79 -3.34 -1.22 1.98
N TRP A 80 -4.64 -0.94 1.94
CA TRP A 80 -5.65 -2.00 2.01
C TRP A 80 -5.55 -2.97 0.82
N LEU A 81 -5.35 -2.46 -0.40
CA LEU A 81 -5.24 -3.33 -1.57
C LEU A 81 -3.98 -4.21 -1.47
N THR A 82 -2.87 -3.66 -1.00
CA THR A 82 -1.64 -4.41 -0.73
C THR A 82 -1.85 -5.46 0.35
N GLU A 83 -2.51 -5.11 1.46
CA GLU A 83 -2.92 -6.06 2.50
C GLU A 83 -3.76 -7.18 1.89
N LEU A 84 -4.75 -6.86 1.06
CA LEU A 84 -5.60 -7.87 0.42
C LEU A 84 -4.81 -8.85 -0.46
N MET A 85 -3.80 -8.35 -1.18
CA MET A 85 -2.99 -9.18 -2.10
C MET A 85 -1.91 -9.99 -1.38
N MET A 86 -1.32 -9.48 -0.31
CA MET A 86 -0.16 -10.08 0.35
C MET A 86 -0.48 -10.75 1.69
N ARG A 87 -1.50 -10.25 2.41
CA ARG A 87 -1.92 -10.65 3.76
C ARG A 87 -3.44 -10.58 3.89
N PRO A 88 -4.17 -11.48 3.22
CA PRO A 88 -5.63 -11.43 3.17
C PRO A 88 -6.29 -11.51 4.56
N ASP A 89 -5.63 -12.16 5.53
CA ASP A 89 -6.11 -12.25 6.92
C ASP A 89 -6.30 -10.87 7.55
N LEU A 90 -5.31 -9.98 7.42
CA LEU A 90 -5.39 -8.61 7.94
C LEU A 90 -6.45 -7.79 7.21
N ALA A 91 -6.55 -7.97 5.88
CA ALA A 91 -7.52 -7.24 5.06
C ALA A 91 -8.97 -7.62 5.41
N HIS A 92 -9.21 -8.85 5.85
CA HIS A 92 -10.54 -9.35 6.22
C HIS A 92 -11.09 -8.68 7.49
N GLU A 93 -10.23 -8.41 8.47
CA GLU A 93 -10.62 -7.78 9.74
C GLU A 93 -10.92 -6.27 9.60
N ARG A 94 -10.54 -5.66 8.46
CA ARG A 94 -10.72 -4.21 8.27
C ARG A 94 -12.20 -3.83 8.10
N PRO A 95 -12.69 -2.78 8.78
CA PRO A 95 -14.10 -2.33 8.69
C PRO A 95 -14.39 -1.52 7.41
N ILE A 96 -14.35 -2.21 6.27
CA ILE A 96 -14.43 -1.60 4.93
C ILE A 96 -15.83 -1.67 4.34
N PHE A 97 -16.53 -2.78 4.52
CA PHE A 97 -17.89 -2.96 4.02
C PHE A 97 -18.88 -2.18 4.88
N ARG A 98 -19.67 -1.33 4.22
CA ARG A 98 -20.74 -0.58 4.88
C ARG A 98 -22.10 -1.07 4.40
N ILE A 99 -22.83 -1.74 5.28
CA ILE A 99 -24.23 -2.11 5.06
C ILE A 99 -25.08 -0.87 5.33
N GLN A 100 -25.77 -0.38 4.30
CA GLN A 100 -26.70 0.76 4.41
C GLN A 100 -28.15 0.34 4.54
N ASP A 101 -28.48 -0.83 3.98
CA ASP A 101 -29.82 -1.38 3.95
C ASP A 101 -30.20 -1.93 5.34
N GLU A 102 -31.34 -1.48 5.86
CA GLU A 102 -31.83 -1.86 7.19
C GLU A 102 -32.44 -3.27 7.20
N ASP A 103 -33.03 -3.73 6.10
CA ASP A 103 -33.58 -5.07 5.98
C ASP A 103 -32.45 -6.10 5.96
N VAL A 104 -31.38 -5.83 5.21
CA VAL A 104 -30.15 -6.66 5.21
C VAL A 104 -29.52 -6.69 6.60
N ARG A 105 -29.51 -5.56 7.31
CA ARG A 105 -28.98 -5.48 8.67
C ARG A 105 -29.81 -6.28 9.67
N SER A 106 -31.13 -6.20 9.56
CA SER A 106 -32.09 -6.96 10.37
C SER A 106 -31.94 -8.46 10.13
N LEU A 107 -31.83 -8.87 8.87
CA LEU A 107 -31.56 -10.26 8.47
C LEU A 107 -30.25 -10.79 9.08
N LEU A 108 -29.19 -9.96 9.05
CA LEU A 108 -27.88 -10.29 9.61
C LEU A 108 -27.82 -10.12 11.14
N LYS A 109 -28.91 -9.72 11.80
CA LYS A 109 -29.02 -9.47 13.24
C LYS A 109 -27.90 -8.55 13.78
N LEU A 110 -27.48 -7.58 12.98
CA LEU A 110 -26.41 -6.67 13.36
C LEU A 110 -26.92 -5.61 14.35
N PRO A 111 -26.11 -5.17 15.34
CA PRO A 111 -26.53 -4.19 16.33
C PRO A 111 -26.96 -2.90 15.65
N ASN A 112 -28.05 -2.29 16.09
CA ASN A 112 -28.56 -1.04 15.51
C ASN A 112 -27.57 0.11 15.65
N LYS A 113 -27.56 1.02 14.67
CA LYS A 113 -26.62 2.14 14.64
C LYS A 113 -26.93 3.01 15.86
N PRO A 114 -25.95 3.37 16.71
CA PRO A 114 -26.19 4.39 17.71
C PRO A 114 -26.59 5.67 16.98
N SER A 115 -27.77 6.20 17.30
CA SER A 115 -28.29 7.44 16.72
C SER A 115 -27.41 8.61 17.15
N LYS A 116 -26.26 8.81 16.52
CA LYS A 116 -25.48 10.04 16.69
C LYS A 116 -26.15 11.16 15.89
N ARG A 117 -27.22 11.68 16.49
CA ARG A 117 -27.66 13.07 16.37
C ARG A 117 -27.55 13.65 17.79
N SER A 118 -26.33 13.93 18.22
CA SER A 118 -26.10 14.89 19.30
C SER A 118 -25.74 16.19 18.61
N LYS A 119 -26.49 17.24 18.97
CA LYS A 119 -26.50 18.63 18.53
C LYS A 119 -25.25 19.15 17.83
#